data_AF-A0A0D3DBH9-F1
#
_entry.id   AF-A0A0D3DBH9-F1
#
_cell.length_a   1.000
_cell.length_b   1.000
_cell.length_c   1.000
_cell.angle_alpha   90.00
_cell.angle_beta   90.00
_cell.angle_gamma   90.00
#
_symmetry.space_group_name_H-M   'P 1'
#
loop_
_entity.id
_entity.type
_entity.pdbx_description
1 polymer ?
#
loop_
_entity_poly.entity_id
_entity_poly.type
_entity_poly.pdbx_seq_one_letter_code
_entity_poly.pdbx_strand_id
1 'polypeptide(L)'
;MATASWVTCSLLFSPLNKSSTRLKLLNPNTPLRSSYGTRSIAIKSMAVQEDDKRTSDESMSIDNLRGFVDLNVGKWTGSFHQFDGDGNLLHKIDTRLSASSYGEDELISLNQSLYIKQATSATSVADEEEEEAEWVEYKIKETNMFTVDKYQQIGFFPKERAFSLRYQTAGMLDTTLRQGVLGEDDTGEESPRFLRLPSRRPALVCENCLYSNQTDRRARAFHIMDPKGVLEMLIVFLEERGLENLVHPVLDDSQGDGERITPFLGTWKGRSITKRSGVYGSTLSEADTVAVLDINDQGQVVQDISSTSDVKNVTTNVHWVGEMSKNLITFAEGYQMTLLPGGMYMGCPCDVAKSVAELKSFHLEFCWLESSGSRQRLVRTYDHEGLAVSSTYFSETKV
;
A
#
# COMPACT_ATOMS: atom_id res chain seq x y z
N MET A 1 35.92 3.56 -27.29
CA MET A 1 36.06 2.11 -27.54
C MET A 1 36.06 1.40 -26.19
N ALA A 2 34.95 0.78 -25.84
CA ALA A 2 34.76 -0.31 -24.87
C ALA A 2 33.24 -0.36 -24.59
N THR A 3 32.56 -1.20 -25.35
CA THR A 3 31.12 -1.48 -25.27
C THR A 3 30.86 -2.46 -24.13
N ALA A 4 30.12 -2.05 -23.10
CA ALA A 4 29.61 -2.97 -22.09
C ALA A 4 28.18 -3.40 -22.49
N SER A 5 28.06 -4.68 -22.84
CA SER A 5 26.81 -5.37 -23.13
C SER A 5 26.13 -5.76 -21.81
N TRP A 6 24.87 -5.40 -21.63
CA TRP A 6 24.07 -5.78 -20.47
C TRP A 6 22.91 -6.66 -20.94
N VAL A 7 22.83 -7.85 -20.35
CA VAL A 7 21.91 -8.93 -20.71
C VAL A 7 20.52 -8.59 -20.16
N THR A 8 19.60 -8.25 -21.06
CA THR A 8 18.16 -8.16 -20.79
C THR A 8 17.51 -9.53 -20.94
N CYS A 9 16.89 -10.05 -19.88
CA CYS A 9 16.06 -11.26 -19.96
C CYS A 9 14.62 -10.86 -20.30
N SER A 10 14.34 -10.69 -21.59
CA SER A 10 13.01 -10.46 -22.14
C SER A 10 12.42 -11.80 -22.62
N LEU A 11 11.36 -12.28 -21.98
CA LEU A 11 10.61 -13.44 -22.46
C LEU A 11 9.67 -13.01 -23.59
N LEU A 12 9.99 -13.48 -24.81
CA LEU A 12 9.16 -13.40 -26.01
C LEU A 12 7.96 -14.37 -25.89
N PHE A 13 6.74 -13.86 -26.02
CA PHE A 13 5.55 -14.68 -26.27
C PHE A 13 5.32 -14.78 -27.79
N SER A 14 5.33 -16.01 -28.32
CA SER A 14 4.87 -16.33 -29.67
C SER A 14 3.46 -16.92 -29.62
N PRO A 15 2.54 -16.59 -30.56
CA PRO A 15 1.17 -17.08 -30.55
C PRO A 15 1.08 -18.45 -31.24
N LEU A 16 0.40 -19.43 -30.62
CA LEU A 16 0.14 -20.71 -31.26
C LEU A 16 -1.23 -20.74 -31.94
N ASN A 17 -1.18 -21.06 -33.22
CA ASN A 17 -2.28 -21.14 -34.17
C ASN A 17 -3.19 -22.36 -33.91
N LYS A 18 -4.49 -22.19 -34.16
CA LYS A 18 -5.49 -23.27 -34.14
C LYS A 18 -5.29 -24.21 -35.33
N SER A 19 -5.34 -25.52 -35.11
CA SER A 19 -5.71 -26.47 -36.16
C SER A 19 -6.61 -27.58 -35.62
N SER A 20 -7.74 -27.75 -36.31
CA SER A 20 -8.78 -28.74 -36.08
C SER A 20 -8.40 -30.08 -36.71
N THR A 21 -8.66 -31.20 -36.01
CA THR A 21 -8.92 -32.49 -36.65
C THR A 21 -10.03 -33.24 -35.92
N ARG A 22 -11.13 -33.44 -36.64
CA ARG A 22 -12.17 -34.45 -36.38
C ARG A 22 -11.55 -35.84 -36.37
N LEU A 23 -12.13 -36.80 -35.62
CA LEU A 23 -12.50 -38.13 -36.12
C LEU A 23 -13.42 -38.90 -35.13
N LYS A 24 -14.65 -39.10 -35.60
CA LYS A 24 -15.55 -40.28 -35.57
C LYS A 24 -16.04 -40.91 -34.24
N LEU A 25 -17.38 -40.90 -34.15
CA LEU A 25 -18.29 -41.62 -33.27
C LEU A 25 -18.54 -43.08 -33.70
N LEU A 26 -18.80 -43.93 -32.68
CA LEU A 26 -19.71 -45.11 -32.61
C LEU A 26 -19.32 -46.39 -33.38
N ASN A 27 -19.53 -47.63 -32.90
CA ASN A 27 -20.63 -48.17 -32.08
C ASN A 27 -20.24 -49.49 -31.35
N PRO A 28 -21.06 -49.99 -30.39
CA PRO A 28 -20.73 -51.00 -29.36
C PRO A 28 -21.34 -52.40 -29.61
N ASN A 29 -21.12 -53.31 -28.63
CA ASN A 29 -21.62 -54.69 -28.42
C ASN A 29 -20.59 -55.77 -28.82
N THR A 30 -20.17 -56.73 -27.98
CA THR A 30 -20.85 -57.52 -26.93
C THR A 30 -19.81 -58.14 -25.95
N PRO A 31 -20.23 -58.70 -24.79
CA PRO A 31 -19.39 -58.89 -23.59
C PRO A 31 -18.77 -60.29 -23.45
N LEU A 32 -17.62 -60.38 -22.78
CA LEU A 32 -17.12 -61.61 -22.16
C LEU A 32 -16.57 -61.33 -20.77
N ARG A 33 -16.87 -62.27 -19.88
CA ARG A 33 -16.97 -62.17 -18.42
C ARG A 33 -15.61 -62.35 -17.73
N SER A 34 -15.37 -61.50 -16.72
CA SER A 34 -14.76 -61.80 -15.40
C SER A 34 -13.34 -62.41 -15.32
N SER A 35 -12.37 -61.63 -14.83
CA SER A 35 -11.92 -61.66 -13.41
C SER A 35 -10.69 -60.78 -13.18
N TYR A 36 -10.54 -60.31 -11.94
CA TYR A 36 -9.39 -59.60 -11.32
C TYR A 36 -9.39 -58.06 -11.28
N GLY A 37 -9.57 -57.54 -10.05
CA GLY A 37 -8.82 -56.39 -9.53
C GLY A 37 -9.41 -55.01 -9.78
N THR A 38 -10.43 -54.62 -9.02
CA THR A 38 -10.91 -53.23 -8.96
C THR A 38 -9.87 -52.35 -8.26
N ARG A 39 -8.94 -51.76 -9.02
CA ARG A 39 -8.35 -50.46 -8.66
C ARG A 39 -9.18 -49.41 -9.38
N SER A 40 -10.12 -48.81 -8.66
CA SER A 40 -10.86 -47.64 -9.13
C SER A 40 -9.89 -46.47 -9.22
N ILE A 41 -9.30 -46.25 -10.40
CA ILE A 41 -8.70 -44.98 -10.74
C ILE A 41 -9.88 -44.02 -10.94
N ALA A 42 -10.12 -43.17 -9.95
CA ALA A 42 -11.09 -42.09 -10.06
C ALA A 42 -10.56 -41.08 -11.10
N ILE A 43 -10.98 -41.25 -12.36
CA ILE A 43 -10.79 -40.23 -13.39
C ILE A 43 -11.79 -39.12 -13.05
N LYS A 44 -11.38 -38.15 -12.22
CA LYS A 44 -12.13 -36.89 -12.10
C LYS A 44 -12.09 -36.24 -13.48
N SER A 45 -13.28 -35.96 -14.04
CA SER A 45 -13.42 -35.17 -15.26
C SER A 45 -12.71 -33.83 -15.09
N MET A 46 -11.97 -33.37 -16.10
CA MET A 46 -11.32 -32.05 -16.08
C MET A 46 -12.32 -30.91 -15.82
N ALA A 47 -13.58 -31.06 -16.27
CA ALA A 47 -14.64 -30.10 -15.98
C ALA A 47 -14.98 -30.03 -14.49
N VAL A 48 -14.98 -31.18 -13.78
CA VAL A 48 -15.20 -31.23 -12.33
C VAL A 48 -14.01 -30.64 -11.57
N GLN A 49 -12.78 -30.80 -12.07
CA GLN A 49 -11.60 -30.15 -11.49
C GLN A 49 -11.58 -28.63 -11.72
N GLU A 50 -12.07 -28.14 -12.87
CA GLU A 50 -12.19 -26.69 -13.12
C GLU A 50 -13.29 -26.05 -12.27
N ASP A 51 -14.43 -26.71 -12.09
CA ASP A 51 -15.51 -26.23 -11.21
C ASP A 51 -15.09 -26.29 -9.71
N ASP A 52 -14.45 -27.38 -9.26
CA ASP A 52 -13.87 -27.49 -7.91
C ASP A 52 -12.82 -26.38 -7.65
N LYS A 53 -12.04 -26.00 -8.67
CA LYS A 53 -11.03 -24.96 -8.56
C LYS A 53 -11.63 -23.55 -8.55
N ARG A 54 -12.62 -23.27 -9.41
CA ARG A 54 -13.31 -21.97 -9.44
C ARG A 54 -14.02 -21.68 -8.12
N THR A 55 -14.74 -22.67 -7.59
CA THR A 55 -15.42 -22.55 -6.30
C THR A 55 -14.44 -22.33 -5.14
N SER A 56 -13.29 -23.01 -5.16
CA SER A 56 -12.22 -22.76 -4.18
C SER A 56 -11.61 -21.37 -4.31
N ASP A 57 -11.38 -20.87 -5.53
CA ASP A 57 -10.76 -19.57 -5.77
C ASP A 57 -11.71 -18.40 -5.41
N GLU A 58 -13.01 -18.57 -5.65
CA GLU A 58 -14.07 -17.65 -5.23
C GLU A 58 -14.19 -17.62 -3.71
N SER A 59 -14.19 -18.79 -3.04
CA SER A 59 -14.21 -18.88 -1.58
C SER A 59 -13.06 -18.10 -0.94
N MET A 60 -11.83 -18.24 -1.44
CA MET A 60 -10.68 -17.51 -0.90
C MET A 60 -10.80 -16.00 -1.08
N SER A 61 -11.41 -15.55 -2.18
CA SER A 61 -11.62 -14.12 -2.42
C SER A 61 -12.64 -13.54 -1.42
N ILE A 62 -13.71 -14.27 -1.14
CA ILE A 62 -14.72 -13.89 -0.13
C ILE A 62 -14.09 -13.83 1.27
N ASP A 63 -13.31 -14.85 1.65
CA ASP A 63 -12.64 -14.90 2.95
C ASP A 63 -11.63 -13.76 3.13
N ASN A 64 -10.85 -13.45 2.09
CA ASN A 64 -9.92 -12.32 2.13
C ASN A 64 -10.66 -10.98 2.22
N LEU A 65 -11.76 -10.80 1.48
CA LEU A 65 -12.56 -9.59 1.57
C LEU A 65 -13.14 -9.41 2.97
N ARG A 66 -13.70 -10.48 3.56
CA ARG A 66 -14.18 -10.47 4.95
C ARG A 66 -13.06 -10.11 5.92
N GLY A 67 -11.89 -10.75 5.80
CA GLY A 67 -10.74 -10.43 6.63
C GLY A 67 -10.29 -8.98 6.51
N PHE A 68 -10.35 -8.39 5.31
CA PHE A 68 -10.06 -6.97 5.10
C PHE A 68 -11.12 -6.06 5.74
N VAL A 69 -12.40 -6.40 5.60
CA VAL A 69 -13.52 -5.67 6.22
C VAL A 69 -13.38 -5.71 7.74
N ASP A 70 -13.24 -6.89 8.33
CA ASP A 70 -13.14 -7.11 9.78
C ASP A 70 -11.93 -6.38 10.39
N LEU A 71 -10.80 -6.35 9.66
CA LEU A 71 -9.63 -5.61 10.10
C LEU A 71 -9.91 -4.10 10.24
N ASN A 72 -10.79 -3.55 9.39
CA ASN A 72 -11.07 -2.12 9.29
C ASN A 72 -12.27 -1.66 10.12
N VAL A 73 -13.25 -2.52 10.41
CA VAL A 73 -14.45 -2.15 11.19
C VAL A 73 -14.05 -1.61 12.56
N GLY A 74 -14.79 -0.58 12.99
CA GLY A 74 -14.61 0.07 14.28
C GLY A 74 -14.65 1.59 14.22
N LYS A 75 -14.48 2.19 15.39
CA LYS A 75 -14.31 3.64 15.57
C LYS A 75 -12.83 3.93 15.75
N TRP A 76 -12.29 4.76 14.87
CA TRP A 76 -10.88 5.12 14.82
C TRP A 76 -10.74 6.61 15.15
N THR A 77 -10.03 6.94 16.21
CA THR A 77 -9.66 8.31 16.53
C THR A 77 -8.24 8.54 16.02
N GLY A 78 -8.02 9.58 15.23
CA GLY A 78 -6.77 9.72 14.50
C GLY A 78 -6.34 11.15 14.20
N SER A 79 -5.07 11.31 13.86
CA SER A 79 -4.51 12.56 13.39
C SER A 79 -4.08 12.43 11.94
N PHE A 80 -4.58 13.32 11.09
CA PHE A 80 -4.14 13.52 9.73
C PHE A 80 -2.92 14.44 9.73
N HIS A 81 -1.87 14.05 9.01
CA HIS A 81 -0.65 14.83 8.86
C HIS A 81 -0.35 14.99 7.37
N GLN A 82 -0.18 16.23 6.92
CA GLN A 82 0.29 16.54 5.57
C GLN A 82 1.77 16.94 5.62
N PHE A 83 2.59 16.30 4.81
CA PHE A 83 4.00 16.62 4.62
C PHE A 83 4.29 17.01 3.17
N ASP A 84 5.30 17.85 2.99
CA ASP A 84 5.93 18.04 1.68
C ASP A 84 6.96 16.94 1.37
N GLY A 85 7.64 17.04 0.22
CA GLY A 85 8.66 16.08 -0.20
C GLY A 85 9.94 16.09 0.65
N ASP A 86 10.16 17.16 1.44
CA ASP A 86 11.29 17.29 2.36
C ASP A 86 10.93 16.85 3.78
N GLY A 87 9.70 16.34 4.01
CA GLY A 87 9.25 15.84 5.30
C GLY A 87 8.88 16.94 6.30
N ASN A 88 8.63 18.17 5.83
CA ASN A 88 8.13 19.25 6.68
C ASN A 88 6.63 19.07 6.91
N LEU A 89 6.19 19.12 8.17
CA LEU A 89 4.78 19.09 8.51
C LEU A 89 4.11 20.41 8.11
N LEU A 90 3.15 20.35 7.20
CA LEU A 90 2.37 21.51 6.74
C LEU A 90 1.13 21.71 7.61
N HIS A 91 0.36 20.63 7.82
CA HIS A 91 -0.87 20.66 8.61
C HIS A 91 -1.05 19.37 9.40
N LYS A 92 -1.57 19.51 10.63
CA LYS A 92 -2.10 18.42 11.46
C LYS A 92 -3.57 18.70 11.73
N ILE A 93 -4.44 17.74 11.42
CA ILE A 93 -5.90 17.86 11.55
C ILE A 93 -6.41 16.66 12.36
N ASP A 94 -7.22 16.95 13.38
CA ASP A 94 -7.89 15.91 14.16
C ASP A 94 -9.00 15.26 13.32
N THR A 95 -9.06 13.93 13.33
CA THR A 95 -10.01 13.14 12.52
C THR A 95 -10.61 12.00 13.32
N ARG A 96 -11.84 11.63 13.00
CA ARG A 96 -12.46 10.37 13.46
C ARG A 96 -12.93 9.60 12.25
N LEU A 97 -12.75 8.28 12.23
CA LEU A 97 -13.23 7.42 11.15
C LEU A 97 -14.13 6.33 11.74
N SER A 98 -15.38 6.30 11.27
CA SER A 98 -16.33 5.25 11.62
C SER A 98 -16.44 4.27 10.45
N ALA A 99 -16.07 3.03 10.67
CA ALA A 99 -16.09 1.97 9.67
C ALA A 99 -17.04 0.84 10.09
N SER A 100 -17.95 0.45 9.21
CA SER A 100 -18.96 -0.58 9.44
C SER A 100 -19.12 -1.47 8.21
N SER A 101 -19.53 -2.72 8.41
CA SER A 101 -19.86 -3.64 7.33
C SER A 101 -21.36 -3.68 7.04
N TYR A 102 -21.71 -4.03 5.80
CA TYR A 102 -23.07 -4.36 5.39
C TYR A 102 -23.04 -5.55 4.43
N GLY A 103 -24.10 -6.36 4.40
CA GLY A 103 -24.17 -7.57 3.59
C GLY A 103 -23.32 -8.72 4.13
N GLU A 104 -23.40 -9.86 3.45
CA GLU A 104 -22.70 -11.11 3.79
C GLU A 104 -22.09 -11.73 2.53
N ASP A 105 -21.15 -12.67 2.72
CA ASP A 105 -20.49 -13.42 1.64
C ASP A 105 -19.89 -12.50 0.55
N GLU A 106 -20.21 -12.73 -0.72
CA GLU A 106 -19.75 -11.97 -1.88
C GLU A 106 -20.30 -10.55 -1.93
N LEU A 107 -21.39 -10.27 -1.20
CA LEU A 107 -22.05 -8.97 -1.12
C LEU A 107 -21.59 -8.16 0.10
N ILE A 108 -20.63 -8.66 0.87
CA ILE A 108 -20.06 -7.89 1.97
C ILE A 108 -19.42 -6.60 1.43
N SER A 109 -19.74 -5.49 2.09
CA SER A 109 -19.15 -4.20 1.81
C SER A 109 -18.74 -3.47 3.07
N LEU A 110 -17.75 -2.60 2.93
CA LEU A 110 -17.21 -1.73 3.94
C LEU A 110 -17.65 -0.30 3.63
N ASN A 111 -18.45 0.26 4.53
CA ASN A 111 -18.88 1.65 4.53
C ASN A 111 -18.10 2.42 5.59
N GLN A 112 -17.58 3.59 5.21
CA GLN A 112 -16.73 4.39 6.09
C GLN A 112 -17.09 5.88 5.99
N SER A 113 -17.26 6.51 7.15
CA SER A 113 -17.45 7.95 7.28
C SER A 113 -16.26 8.56 8.01
N LEU A 114 -15.60 9.51 7.37
CA LEU A 114 -14.51 10.31 7.94
C LEU A 114 -15.09 11.61 8.47
N TYR A 115 -14.91 11.87 9.75
CA TYR A 115 -15.26 13.12 10.41
C TYR A 115 -14.00 13.95 10.57
N ILE A 116 -14.06 15.19 10.08
CA ILE A 116 -12.94 16.13 10.06
C ILE A 116 -13.27 17.24 11.04
N LYS A 117 -12.39 17.51 12.00
CA LYS A 117 -12.56 18.64 12.92
C LYS A 117 -12.34 19.94 12.16
N GLN A 118 -13.30 20.84 12.21
CA GLN A 118 -13.19 22.14 11.54
C GLN A 118 -12.27 23.08 12.33
N ALA A 119 -11.58 23.96 11.62
CA ALA A 119 -10.87 25.08 12.23
C ALA A 119 -11.90 26.11 12.75
N THR A 120 -11.71 26.62 13.97
CA THR A 120 -12.59 27.64 14.56
C THR A 120 -12.39 29.00 13.88
N SER A 121 -13.49 29.66 13.52
CA SER A 121 -13.47 30.96 12.83
C SER A 121 -12.87 32.05 13.72
N ALA A 122 -11.96 32.87 13.18
CA ALA A 122 -11.30 33.96 13.93
C ALA A 122 -12.25 35.12 14.32
N THR A 123 -13.51 35.07 13.88
CA THR A 123 -14.55 36.07 14.11
C THR A 123 -15.54 35.70 15.22
N SER A 124 -15.43 34.53 15.87
CA SER A 124 -16.27 34.24 17.03
C SER A 124 -15.82 35.09 18.23
N VAL A 125 -16.71 36.01 18.63
CA VAL A 125 -16.52 36.80 19.85
C VAL A 125 -16.81 35.85 21.00
N ALA A 126 -15.76 35.48 21.72
CA ALA A 126 -15.81 34.53 22.83
C ALA A 126 -16.88 34.92 23.87
N ASP A 127 -17.93 34.12 23.96
CA ASP A 127 -18.48 33.76 25.26
C ASP A 127 -17.74 32.49 25.70
N GLU A 128 -17.06 32.56 26.85
CA GLU A 128 -16.15 31.54 27.41
C GLU A 128 -16.88 30.28 27.91
N GLU A 129 -17.80 29.72 27.11
CA GLU A 129 -18.35 28.38 27.31
C GLU A 129 -17.80 27.48 26.22
N GLU A 130 -17.36 26.27 26.59
CA GLU A 130 -16.73 25.26 25.74
C GLU A 130 -17.59 24.97 24.50
N GLU A 131 -17.40 25.70 23.40
CA GLU A 131 -18.02 25.42 22.12
C GLU A 131 -17.66 23.98 21.71
N GLU A 132 -18.67 23.11 21.61
CA GLU A 132 -18.48 21.74 21.12
C GLU A 132 -17.81 21.82 19.76
N ALA A 133 -16.64 21.18 19.62
CA ALA A 133 -15.89 21.23 18.37
C ALA A 133 -16.76 20.73 17.20
N GLU A 134 -16.85 21.52 16.13
CA GLU A 134 -17.62 21.18 14.94
C GLU A 134 -16.88 20.14 14.09
N TRP A 135 -17.64 19.15 13.61
CA TRP A 135 -17.15 18.05 12.79
C TRP A 135 -17.96 17.96 11.50
N VAL A 136 -17.27 17.92 10.37
CA VAL A 136 -17.90 17.68 9.07
C VAL A 136 -17.69 16.24 8.63
N GLU A 137 -18.75 15.62 8.12
CA GLU A 137 -18.73 14.24 7.61
C GLU A 137 -18.34 14.21 6.12
N TYR A 138 -17.33 13.41 5.79
CA TYR A 138 -17.03 12.95 4.44
C TYR A 138 -17.35 11.47 4.30
N LYS A 139 -18.25 11.14 3.37
CA LYS A 139 -18.62 9.74 3.05
C LYS A 139 -17.61 9.17 2.07
N ILE A 140 -16.77 8.25 2.55
CA ILE A 140 -15.81 7.55 1.70
C ILE A 140 -16.56 6.60 0.76
N LYS A 141 -16.07 6.46 -0.47
CA LYS A 141 -16.64 5.52 -1.44
C LYS A 141 -16.69 4.11 -0.85
N GLU A 142 -17.84 3.47 -0.98
CA GLU A 142 -18.06 2.10 -0.55
C GLU A 142 -17.01 1.15 -1.13
N THR A 143 -16.49 0.26 -0.28
CA THR A 143 -15.52 -0.77 -0.68
C THR A 143 -16.18 -2.14 -0.65
N ASN A 144 -16.20 -2.84 -1.78
CA ASN A 144 -16.80 -4.17 -1.93
C ASN A 144 -15.96 -5.04 -2.88
N MET A 145 -16.37 -6.28 -3.12
CA MET A 145 -15.67 -7.24 -3.99
C MET A 145 -15.25 -6.65 -5.35
N PHE A 146 -16.12 -5.85 -5.95
CA PHE A 146 -15.85 -5.24 -7.25
C PHE A 146 -14.81 -4.13 -7.15
N THR A 147 -14.93 -3.22 -6.17
CA THR A 147 -14.01 -2.08 -6.06
C THR A 147 -12.61 -2.52 -5.65
N VAL A 148 -12.49 -3.49 -4.72
CA VAL A 148 -11.18 -3.94 -4.24
C VAL A 148 -10.34 -4.55 -5.36
N ASP A 149 -10.97 -5.24 -6.29
CA ASP A 149 -10.30 -5.89 -7.41
C ASP A 149 -10.12 -4.93 -8.60
N LYS A 150 -11.20 -4.26 -9.04
CA LYS A 150 -11.18 -3.48 -10.29
C LYS A 150 -10.67 -2.06 -10.14
N TYR A 151 -10.85 -1.42 -8.99
CA TYR A 151 -10.49 -0.01 -8.82
C TYR A 151 -9.29 0.19 -7.91
N GLN A 152 -9.25 -0.53 -6.78
CA GLN A 152 -8.23 -0.32 -5.76
C GLN A 152 -7.03 -1.26 -5.93
N GLN A 153 -7.16 -2.34 -6.72
CA GLN A 153 -6.14 -3.37 -6.93
C GLN A 153 -5.53 -3.88 -5.61
N ILE A 154 -6.35 -4.15 -4.59
CA ILE A 154 -5.91 -4.39 -3.21
C ILE A 154 -4.68 -5.32 -3.09
N GLY A 155 -3.70 -4.95 -2.29
CA GLY A 155 -2.66 -5.86 -1.83
C GLY A 155 -2.89 -6.15 -0.35
N PHE A 156 -3.52 -7.28 0.00
CA PHE A 156 -3.93 -7.57 1.38
C PHE A 156 -3.10 -8.69 2.01
N PHE A 157 -2.67 -8.47 3.26
CA PHE A 157 -1.91 -9.39 4.08
C PHE A 157 -2.70 -9.74 5.35
N PRO A 158 -3.53 -10.79 5.33
CA PRO A 158 -4.42 -11.10 6.44
C PRO A 158 -3.68 -11.37 7.75
N LYS A 159 -2.58 -12.13 7.69
CA LYS A 159 -1.83 -12.56 8.88
C LYS A 159 -0.94 -11.44 9.42
N GLU A 160 -0.35 -10.67 8.52
CA GLU A 160 0.58 -9.59 8.83
C GLU A 160 -0.16 -8.27 9.13
N ARG A 161 -1.49 -8.24 8.94
CA ARG A 161 -2.36 -7.07 9.20
C ARG A 161 -1.87 -5.83 8.45
N ALA A 162 -1.62 -5.96 7.15
CA ALA A 162 -1.18 -4.86 6.30
C ALA A 162 -1.96 -4.83 4.98
N PHE A 163 -2.11 -3.64 4.38
CA PHE A 163 -2.73 -3.54 3.06
C PHE A 163 -2.27 -2.33 2.24
N SER A 164 -2.39 -2.44 0.92
CA SER A 164 -2.20 -1.34 -0.02
C SER A 164 -3.42 -1.15 -0.91
N LEU A 165 -3.82 0.11 -1.15
CA LEU A 165 -4.95 0.46 -2.02
C LEU A 165 -4.58 1.56 -3.01
N ARG A 166 -5.16 1.51 -4.20
CA ARG A 166 -5.16 2.62 -5.16
C ARG A 166 -6.42 3.47 -4.97
N TYR A 167 -6.24 4.79 -5.03
CA TYR A 167 -7.34 5.73 -5.17
C TYR A 167 -7.35 6.33 -6.58
N GLN A 168 -8.53 6.52 -7.14
CA GLN A 168 -8.71 7.14 -8.45
C GLN A 168 -8.45 8.66 -8.43
N THR A 169 -8.66 9.28 -7.27
CA THR A 169 -8.59 10.73 -7.04
C THR A 169 -8.16 11.00 -5.61
N ALA A 170 -7.54 12.14 -5.34
CA ALA A 170 -7.21 12.61 -3.99
C ALA A 170 -8.36 13.39 -3.30
N GLY A 171 -9.60 13.30 -3.80
CA GLY A 171 -10.72 14.17 -3.35
C GLY A 171 -11.05 14.07 -1.85
N MET A 172 -10.93 12.89 -1.24
CA MET A 172 -11.11 12.74 0.21
C MET A 172 -10.05 13.54 1.01
N LEU A 173 -8.82 13.55 0.51
CA LEU A 173 -7.68 14.24 1.11
C LEU A 173 -7.80 15.77 0.89
N ASP A 174 -8.27 16.19 -0.29
CA ASP A 174 -8.60 17.59 -0.59
C ASP A 174 -9.66 18.13 0.38
N THR A 175 -10.78 17.41 0.56
CA THR A 175 -11.83 17.84 1.51
C THR A 175 -11.32 17.85 2.94
N THR A 176 -10.48 16.89 3.34
CA THR A 176 -9.87 16.88 4.68
C THR A 176 -9.07 18.16 4.93
N LEU A 177 -8.23 18.56 3.97
CA LEU A 177 -7.43 19.79 4.06
C LEU A 177 -8.30 21.04 4.07
N ARG A 178 -9.28 21.14 3.18
CA ARG A 178 -10.19 22.27 3.11
C ARG A 178 -10.93 22.48 4.41
N GLN A 179 -11.59 21.44 4.90
CA GLN A 179 -12.43 21.54 6.08
C GLN A 179 -11.62 21.70 7.37
N GLY A 180 -10.49 21.00 7.48
CA GLY A 180 -9.64 21.07 8.67
C GLY A 180 -8.76 22.31 8.77
N VAL A 181 -8.55 23.06 7.67
CA VAL A 181 -7.72 24.28 7.68
C VAL A 181 -8.54 25.55 7.43
N LEU A 182 -9.50 25.52 6.52
CA LEU A 182 -10.31 26.69 6.15
C LEU A 182 -11.63 26.76 6.94
N GLY A 183 -12.12 25.62 7.44
CA GLY A 183 -13.39 25.57 8.18
C GLY A 183 -14.60 25.95 7.32
N GLU A 184 -15.55 26.67 7.93
CA GLU A 184 -16.79 27.11 7.29
C GLU A 184 -16.59 28.19 6.22
N ASP A 185 -15.46 28.91 6.26
CA ASP A 185 -15.15 30.00 5.34
C ASP A 185 -14.74 29.52 3.94
N ASP A 186 -14.66 28.20 3.70
CA ASP A 186 -14.32 27.66 2.37
C ASP A 186 -15.48 27.85 1.38
N THR A 187 -15.31 28.78 0.45
CA THR A 187 -16.25 29.02 -0.66
C THR A 187 -16.17 27.93 -1.74
N GLY A 188 -15.15 27.06 -1.70
CA GLY A 188 -14.95 25.97 -2.65
C GLY A 188 -14.51 26.40 -4.06
N GLU A 189 -14.56 27.70 -4.38
CA GLU A 189 -14.29 28.23 -5.71
C GLU A 189 -12.82 28.64 -5.92
N GLU A 190 -12.14 29.11 -4.87
CA GLU A 190 -10.72 29.45 -4.91
C GLU A 190 -9.85 28.41 -4.19
N SER A 191 -8.63 28.21 -4.70
CA SER A 191 -7.57 27.48 -3.99
C SER A 191 -6.73 28.51 -3.22
N PRO A 192 -6.88 28.63 -1.89
CA PRO A 192 -6.14 29.62 -1.13
C PRO A 192 -4.63 29.40 -1.31
N ARG A 193 -3.88 30.47 -1.59
CA ARG A 193 -2.44 30.38 -1.92
C ARG A 193 -1.59 29.80 -0.78
N PHE A 194 -2.08 29.85 0.46
CA PHE A 194 -1.38 29.36 1.65
C PHE A 194 -1.66 27.89 1.98
N LEU A 195 -2.64 27.25 1.31
CA LEU A 195 -3.00 25.85 1.52
C LEU A 195 -2.56 25.01 0.32
N ARG A 196 -1.72 24.00 0.58
CA ARG A 196 -1.27 23.08 -0.46
C ARG A 196 -2.33 21.99 -0.67
N LEU A 197 -3.19 22.18 -1.66
CA LEU A 197 -4.19 21.17 -2.06
C LEU A 197 -3.62 20.19 -3.09
N PRO A 198 -4.06 18.92 -3.10
CA PRO A 198 -3.62 17.96 -4.09
C PRO A 198 -4.16 18.31 -5.48
N SER A 199 -3.46 17.86 -6.51
CA SER A 199 -3.88 18.05 -7.90
C SER A 199 -5.27 17.45 -8.14
N ARG A 200 -6.10 18.13 -8.94
CA ARG A 200 -7.44 17.64 -9.31
C ARG A 200 -7.42 16.30 -10.07
N ARG A 201 -6.32 16.02 -10.78
CA ARG A 201 -6.10 14.81 -11.58
C ARG A 201 -4.68 14.28 -11.35
N PRO A 202 -4.39 13.73 -10.16
CA PRO A 202 -3.07 13.20 -9.86
C PRO A 202 -2.79 11.99 -10.75
N ALA A 203 -1.52 11.76 -11.12
CA ALA A 203 -1.15 10.58 -11.90
C ALA A 203 -1.31 9.29 -11.07
N LEU A 204 -1.03 9.38 -9.76
CA LEU A 204 -1.09 8.24 -8.85
C LEU A 204 -1.46 8.70 -7.44
N VAL A 205 -2.37 7.95 -6.81
CA VAL A 205 -2.70 8.05 -5.38
C VAL A 205 -2.66 6.65 -4.79
N CYS A 206 -1.70 6.40 -3.90
CA CYS A 206 -1.48 5.10 -3.30
C CYS A 206 -1.52 5.20 -1.77
N GLU A 207 -2.34 4.37 -1.15
CA GLU A 207 -2.35 4.14 0.29
C GLU A 207 -1.56 2.86 0.62
N ASN A 208 -0.72 2.94 1.65
CA ASN A 208 -0.11 1.80 2.33
C ASN A 208 -0.46 1.87 3.82
N CYS A 209 -1.01 0.80 4.37
CA CYS A 209 -1.44 0.71 5.76
C CYS A 209 -0.65 -0.37 6.50
N LEU A 210 -0.06 0.00 7.62
CA LEU A 210 0.59 -0.89 8.57
C LEU A 210 -0.11 -0.79 9.93
N TYR A 211 -0.40 -1.94 10.54
CA TYR A 211 -0.92 -2.02 11.91
C TYR A 211 0.22 -2.25 12.89
N SER A 212 0.15 -1.64 14.08
CA SER A 212 1.08 -1.95 15.15
C SER A 212 0.86 -3.38 15.66
N ASN A 213 1.95 -4.05 15.98
CA ASN A 213 1.96 -5.33 16.66
C ASN A 213 1.77 -5.20 18.18
N GLN A 214 1.95 -4.01 18.74
CA GLN A 214 1.89 -3.75 20.18
C GLN A 214 0.56 -3.17 20.64
N THR A 215 -0.04 -2.31 19.82
CA THR A 215 -1.28 -1.58 20.15
C THR A 215 -2.27 -1.71 19.01
N ASP A 216 -3.56 -1.48 19.27
CA ASP A 216 -4.59 -1.51 18.23
C ASP A 216 -4.64 -0.17 17.46
N ARG A 217 -3.49 0.14 16.87
CA ARG A 217 -3.21 1.36 16.12
C ARG A 217 -2.75 1.01 14.71
N ARG A 218 -2.95 1.94 13.79
CA ARG A 218 -2.47 1.81 12.41
C ARG A 218 -2.01 3.15 11.87
N ALA A 219 -1.08 3.07 10.93
CA ALA A 219 -0.63 4.20 10.15
C ALA A 219 -1.02 3.97 8.68
N ARG A 220 -1.80 4.89 8.10
CA ARG A 220 -2.20 4.87 6.69
C ARG A 220 -1.47 5.99 5.95
N ALA A 221 -0.50 5.60 5.14
CA ALA A 221 0.41 6.50 4.45
C ALA A 221 0.02 6.63 2.96
N PHE A 222 -0.08 7.87 2.48
CA PHE A 222 -0.53 8.21 1.14
C PHE A 222 0.58 8.89 0.34
N HIS A 223 0.91 8.32 -0.80
CA HIS A 223 1.71 8.99 -1.83
C HIS A 223 0.77 9.64 -2.84
N ILE A 224 1.00 10.91 -3.14
CA ILE A 224 0.27 11.64 -4.18
C ILE A 224 1.27 12.20 -5.17
N MET A 225 1.15 11.75 -6.42
CA MET A 225 1.96 12.25 -7.53
C MET A 225 1.12 13.21 -8.36
N ASP A 226 1.73 14.33 -8.74
CA ASP A 226 1.14 15.31 -9.64
C ASP A 226 0.81 14.68 -11.02
N PRO A 227 0.12 15.38 -11.93
CA PRO A 227 -0.21 14.84 -13.25
C PRO A 227 1.02 14.47 -14.11
N LYS A 228 2.21 14.93 -13.75
CA LYS A 228 3.49 14.64 -14.43
C LYS A 228 4.25 13.48 -13.78
N GLY A 229 3.74 12.92 -12.68
CA GLY A 229 4.38 11.79 -11.98
C GLY A 229 5.44 12.20 -10.96
N VAL A 230 5.48 13.47 -10.55
CA VAL A 230 6.39 13.97 -9.50
C VAL A 230 5.63 14.04 -8.17
N LEU A 231 6.30 13.68 -7.07
CA LEU A 231 5.70 13.74 -5.73
C LEU A 231 5.22 15.15 -5.39
N GLU A 232 3.93 15.31 -5.14
CA GLU A 232 3.36 16.59 -4.72
C GLU A 232 3.12 16.70 -3.22
N MET A 233 2.79 15.62 -2.52
CA MET A 233 2.68 15.59 -1.06
C MET A 233 2.64 14.16 -0.52
N LEU A 234 2.95 14.04 0.76
CA LEU A 234 2.81 12.83 1.54
C LEU A 234 1.77 13.07 2.63
N ILE A 235 0.92 12.09 2.89
CA ILE A 235 -0.06 12.17 3.98
C ILE A 235 0.06 10.94 4.88
N VAL A 236 -0.06 11.14 6.18
CA VAL A 236 -0.13 10.06 7.17
C VAL A 236 -1.33 10.25 8.08
N PHE A 237 -2.24 9.29 8.08
CA PHE A 237 -3.21 9.12 9.17
C PHE A 237 -2.60 8.20 10.22
N LEU A 238 -2.46 8.69 11.45
CA LEU A 238 -2.13 7.85 12.60
C LEU A 238 -3.40 7.67 13.43
N GLU A 239 -3.89 6.43 13.51
CA GLU A 239 -5.23 6.12 14.03
C GLU A 239 -5.15 5.05 15.13
N GLU A 240 -5.98 5.21 16.16
CA GLU A 240 -6.18 4.24 17.24
C GLU A 240 -7.65 3.82 17.29
N ARG A 241 -7.90 2.51 17.38
CA ARG A 241 -9.26 1.99 17.50
C ARG A 241 -9.70 2.01 18.97
N GLY A 242 -10.90 2.52 19.22
CA GLY A 242 -11.48 2.55 20.56
C GLY A 242 -12.73 3.43 20.64
N LEU A 243 -13.13 3.80 21.87
CA LEU A 243 -14.30 4.64 22.11
C LEU A 243 -14.07 6.11 21.71
N GLU A 244 -15.14 6.86 21.48
CA GLU A 244 -15.15 8.19 20.84
C GLU A 244 -14.44 9.35 21.61
N ASN A 245 -13.73 9.06 22.71
CA ASN A 245 -13.04 10.04 23.56
C ASN A 245 -11.54 9.76 23.75
N LEU A 246 -10.92 9.00 22.83
CA LEU A 246 -9.47 8.83 22.85
C LEU A 246 -8.76 10.15 22.52
N VAL A 247 -7.58 10.34 23.11
CA VAL A 247 -6.69 11.44 22.73
C VAL A 247 -6.18 11.18 21.32
N HIS A 248 -6.25 12.19 20.45
CA HIS A 248 -5.74 12.07 19.09
C HIS A 248 -4.25 11.69 19.09
N PRO A 249 -3.85 10.60 18.39
CA PRO A 249 -2.46 10.16 18.33
C PRO A 249 -1.54 11.27 17.82
N VAL A 250 -0.33 11.36 18.38
CA VAL A 250 0.64 12.39 18.00
C VAL A 250 1.87 11.69 17.42
N LEU A 251 2.34 12.15 16.26
CA LEU A 251 3.68 11.84 15.80
C LEU A 251 4.66 12.73 16.55
N ASP A 252 5.65 12.13 17.20
CA ASP A 252 6.70 12.87 17.88
C ASP A 252 7.61 13.54 16.84
N ASP A 253 7.60 14.88 16.84
CA ASP A 253 8.43 15.74 15.99
C ASP A 253 9.63 16.32 16.77
N SER A 254 10.00 15.70 17.90
CA SER A 254 11.10 16.17 18.75
C SER A 254 12.49 16.08 18.11
N GLN A 255 12.65 15.32 17.02
CA GLN A 255 13.92 15.12 16.33
C GLN A 255 14.15 16.21 15.28
N GLY A 256 15.32 16.85 15.32
CA GLY A 256 15.71 17.85 14.34
C GLY A 256 15.97 17.27 12.95
N ASP A 257 16.07 18.15 11.95
CA ASP A 257 16.42 17.77 10.58
C ASP A 257 17.72 16.95 10.53
N GLY A 258 17.70 15.82 9.82
CA GLY A 258 18.85 14.92 9.69
C GLY A 258 19.05 13.94 10.85
N GLU A 259 18.47 14.18 12.03
CA GLU A 259 18.47 13.18 13.13
C GLU A 259 17.48 12.04 12.86
N ARG A 260 16.47 12.30 12.02
CA ARG A 260 15.42 11.33 11.67
C ARG A 260 15.94 10.08 10.98
N ILE A 261 17.14 10.08 10.38
CA ILE A 261 17.72 8.87 9.77
C ILE A 261 18.30 7.91 10.80
N THR A 262 18.77 8.43 11.95
CA THR A 262 19.56 7.66 12.92
C THR A 262 18.89 6.35 13.36
N PRO A 263 17.57 6.31 13.63
CA PRO A 263 16.89 5.06 13.96
C PRO A 263 17.00 4.00 12.86
N PHE A 264 17.03 4.40 11.58
CA PHE A 264 17.04 3.54 10.41
C PHE A 264 18.43 3.02 10.04
N LEU A 265 19.50 3.73 10.41
CA LEU A 265 20.88 3.31 10.14
C LEU A 265 21.22 1.97 10.80
N GLY A 266 22.07 1.17 10.16
CA GLY A 266 22.51 -0.13 10.61
C GLY A 266 21.98 -1.29 9.75
N THR A 267 22.12 -2.50 10.28
CA THR A 267 21.70 -3.73 9.61
C THR A 267 20.36 -4.21 10.17
N TRP A 268 19.43 -4.49 9.28
CA TRP A 268 18.11 -5.02 9.55
C TRP A 268 17.97 -6.39 8.90
N LYS A 269 17.45 -7.36 9.65
CA LYS A 269 17.20 -8.72 9.14
C LYS A 269 15.78 -9.13 9.42
N GLY A 270 15.17 -9.86 8.51
CA GLY A 270 13.77 -10.22 8.63
C GLY A 270 13.26 -11.08 7.50
N ARG A 271 11.93 -11.14 7.38
CA ARG A 271 11.26 -11.88 6.30
C ARG A 271 10.37 -10.95 5.50
N SER A 272 10.22 -11.29 4.21
CA SER A 272 9.31 -10.63 3.30
C SER A 272 8.34 -11.60 2.66
N ILE A 273 7.13 -11.13 2.39
CA ILE A 273 6.07 -11.87 1.70
C ILE A 273 5.55 -11.01 0.57
N THR A 274 5.64 -11.50 -0.66
CA THR A 274 5.12 -10.81 -1.84
C THR A 274 3.80 -11.44 -2.28
N LYS A 275 2.75 -10.65 -2.34
CA LYS A 275 1.42 -11.04 -2.84
C LYS A 275 1.08 -10.29 -4.12
N ARG A 276 0.46 -10.99 -5.07
CA ARG A 276 -0.12 -10.37 -6.26
C ARG A 276 -1.25 -9.43 -5.85
N SER A 277 -1.35 -8.28 -6.51
CA SER A 277 -2.49 -7.37 -6.35
C SER A 277 -3.81 -8.02 -6.82
N GLY A 278 -4.92 -7.63 -6.20
CA GLY A 278 -6.24 -8.22 -6.39
C GLY A 278 -6.69 -9.00 -5.15
N VAL A 279 -8.00 -9.14 -4.98
CA VAL A 279 -8.63 -9.69 -3.75
C VAL A 279 -8.18 -11.12 -3.43
N TYR A 280 -7.87 -11.91 -4.45
CA TYR A 280 -7.34 -13.27 -4.27
C TYR A 280 -6.00 -13.30 -3.53
N GLY A 281 -5.14 -12.29 -3.75
CA GLY A 281 -3.91 -12.11 -2.97
C GLY A 281 -2.91 -13.28 -3.02
N SER A 282 -2.69 -13.89 -4.20
CA SER A 282 -1.80 -15.06 -4.32
C SER A 282 -0.38 -14.74 -3.88
N THR A 283 0.17 -15.57 -3.00
CA THR A 283 1.58 -15.45 -2.59
C THR A 283 2.49 -15.83 -3.76
N LEU A 284 3.32 -14.89 -4.21
CA LEU A 284 4.26 -15.06 -5.33
C LEU A 284 5.63 -15.54 -4.86
N SER A 285 6.04 -15.11 -3.68
CA SER A 285 7.31 -15.49 -3.04
C SER A 285 7.33 -15.08 -1.57
N GLU A 286 8.10 -15.86 -0.81
CA GLU A 286 8.60 -15.50 0.51
C GLU A 286 10.13 -15.52 0.46
N ALA A 287 10.77 -14.68 1.24
CA ALA A 287 12.22 -14.55 1.26
C ALA A 287 12.74 -14.03 2.60
N ASP A 288 13.91 -14.53 3.00
CA ASP A 288 14.74 -13.93 4.02
C ASP A 288 15.39 -12.66 3.48
N THR A 289 15.44 -11.62 4.31
CA THR A 289 15.88 -10.29 3.89
C THR A 289 16.95 -9.74 4.82
N VAL A 290 17.90 -9.03 4.22
CA VAL A 290 18.93 -8.26 4.93
C VAL A 290 18.97 -6.88 4.29
N ALA A 291 18.60 -5.84 5.04
CA ALA A 291 18.65 -4.46 4.61
C ALA A 291 19.69 -3.70 5.44
N VAL A 292 20.71 -3.16 4.80
CA VAL A 292 21.73 -2.32 5.41
C VAL A 292 21.53 -0.90 4.92
N LEU A 293 21.50 0.06 5.85
CA LEU A 293 21.48 1.48 5.53
C LEU A 293 22.59 2.14 6.35
N ASP A 294 23.54 2.80 5.69
CA ASP A 294 24.69 3.41 6.35
C ASP A 294 25.05 4.76 5.74
N ILE A 295 25.89 5.53 6.43
CA ILE A 295 26.50 6.75 5.92
C ILE A 295 28.00 6.48 5.78
N ASN A 296 28.52 6.55 4.56
CA ASN A 296 29.94 6.28 4.31
C ASN A 296 30.85 7.45 4.75
N ASP A 297 32.16 7.24 4.65
CA ASP A 297 33.17 8.24 5.03
C ASP A 297 33.06 9.56 4.23
N GLN A 298 32.40 9.53 3.06
CA GLN A 298 32.14 10.70 2.21
C GLN A 298 30.83 11.42 2.59
N GLY A 299 30.12 10.96 3.62
CA GLY A 299 28.82 11.51 4.04
C GLY A 299 27.66 11.10 3.13
N GLN A 300 27.85 10.13 2.25
CA GLN A 300 26.80 9.63 1.34
C GLN A 300 26.04 8.47 2.00
N VAL A 301 24.75 8.39 1.70
CA VAL A 301 23.90 7.31 2.17
C VAL A 301 24.08 6.09 1.26
N VAL A 302 24.38 4.95 1.85
CA VAL A 302 24.54 3.67 1.17
C VAL A 302 23.45 2.72 1.64
N GLN A 303 22.73 2.11 0.69
CA GLN A 303 21.68 1.15 0.97
C GLN A 303 21.93 -0.16 0.23
N ASP A 304 22.01 -1.26 0.98
CA ASP A 304 22.10 -2.61 0.43
C ASP A 304 20.89 -3.42 0.86
N ILE A 305 20.15 -3.99 -0.10
CA ILE A 305 19.02 -4.90 0.19
C ILE A 305 19.33 -6.25 -0.45
N SER A 306 19.46 -7.27 0.40
CA SER A 306 19.53 -8.67 0.01
C SER A 306 18.19 -9.36 0.25
N SER A 307 17.76 -10.18 -0.70
CA SER A 307 16.56 -11.02 -0.59
C SER A 307 16.87 -12.42 -1.10
N THR A 308 16.73 -13.43 -0.25
CA THR A 308 16.98 -14.84 -0.55
C THR A 308 15.68 -15.61 -0.47
N SER A 309 15.21 -16.12 -1.61
CA SER A 309 13.99 -16.91 -1.67
C SER A 309 14.27 -18.40 -1.46
N ASP A 310 13.69 -18.97 -0.39
CA ASP A 310 13.84 -20.38 -0.02
C ASP A 310 13.35 -21.34 -1.11
N VAL A 311 12.23 -21.01 -1.76
CA VAL A 311 11.59 -21.91 -2.73
C VAL A 311 12.31 -21.87 -4.07
N LYS A 312 12.79 -20.68 -4.48
CA LYS A 312 13.38 -20.47 -5.80
C LYS A 312 14.90 -20.65 -5.79
N ASN A 313 15.53 -20.70 -4.62
CA ASN A 313 17.00 -20.71 -4.44
C ASN A 313 17.68 -19.56 -5.21
N VAL A 314 17.06 -18.38 -5.18
CA VAL A 314 17.59 -17.16 -5.80
C VAL A 314 17.86 -16.13 -4.72
N THR A 315 19.08 -15.60 -4.71
CA THR A 315 19.46 -14.43 -3.93
C THR A 315 19.65 -13.24 -4.85
N THR A 316 18.97 -12.14 -4.56
CA THR A 316 19.16 -10.85 -5.24
C THR A 316 19.74 -9.84 -4.27
N ASN A 317 20.74 -9.09 -4.72
CA ASN A 317 21.32 -7.97 -3.97
C ASN A 317 21.15 -6.69 -4.79
N VAL A 318 20.62 -5.66 -4.16
CA VAL A 318 20.46 -4.32 -4.73
C VAL A 318 21.29 -3.36 -3.89
N HIS A 319 22.19 -2.64 -4.54
CA HIS A 319 23.08 -1.67 -3.92
C HIS A 319 22.80 -0.28 -4.49
N TRP A 320 22.49 0.68 -3.64
CA TRP A 320 22.25 2.07 -4.01
C TRP A 320 23.10 3.02 -3.18
N VAL A 321 23.51 4.10 -3.83
CA VAL A 321 24.22 5.22 -3.19
C VAL A 321 23.45 6.50 -3.49
N GLY A 322 23.27 7.32 -2.47
CA GLY A 322 22.52 8.56 -2.53
C GLY A 322 23.10 9.64 -1.65
N GLU A 323 22.59 10.85 -1.84
CA GLU A 323 22.93 12.01 -1.05
C GLU A 323 21.76 12.37 -0.14
N MET A 324 22.08 12.77 1.09
CA MET A 324 21.11 13.30 2.03
C MET A 324 21.12 14.82 2.00
N SER A 325 19.94 15.41 1.90
CA SER A 325 19.70 16.83 2.10
C SER A 325 18.53 16.98 3.06
N LYS A 326 18.80 17.48 4.28
CA LYS A 326 17.83 17.52 5.38
C LYS A 326 17.22 16.13 5.65
N ASN A 327 15.91 15.97 5.50
CA ASN A 327 15.20 14.72 5.71
C ASN A 327 14.94 13.95 4.40
N LEU A 328 15.48 14.40 3.27
CA LEU A 328 15.32 13.75 1.96
C LEU A 328 16.62 13.06 1.54
N ILE A 329 16.53 11.77 1.25
CA ILE A 329 17.60 10.99 0.63
C ILE A 329 17.27 10.85 -0.85
N THR A 330 18.20 11.21 -1.73
CA THR A 330 18.06 11.05 -3.18
C THR A 330 19.14 10.13 -3.71
N PHE A 331 18.73 8.97 -4.23
CA PHE A 331 19.62 7.98 -4.83
C PHE A 331 19.90 8.28 -6.30
N ALA A 332 21.12 7.99 -6.75
CA ALA A 332 21.53 8.21 -8.14
C ALA A 332 20.68 7.44 -9.17
N GLU A 333 20.07 6.33 -8.76
CA GLU A 333 19.14 5.51 -9.56
C GLU A 333 17.78 6.20 -9.82
N GLY A 334 17.53 7.39 -9.24
CA GLY A 334 16.27 8.12 -9.40
C GLY A 334 15.17 7.66 -8.45
N TYR A 335 15.56 7.15 -7.28
CA TYR A 335 14.69 6.85 -6.15
C TYR A 335 14.95 7.86 -5.03
N GLN A 336 13.92 8.17 -4.24
CA GLN A 336 14.03 9.07 -3.10
C GLN A 336 13.29 8.53 -1.88
N MET A 337 13.78 8.84 -0.69
CA MET A 337 13.13 8.53 0.58
C MET A 337 13.04 9.77 1.46
N THR A 338 11.83 10.12 1.86
CA THR A 338 11.56 11.22 2.78
C THR A 338 11.39 10.66 4.18
N LEU A 339 12.23 11.11 5.11
CA LEU A 339 12.21 10.73 6.52
C LEU A 339 11.19 11.58 7.27
N LEU A 340 10.28 10.92 7.97
CA LEU A 340 9.13 11.54 8.64
C LEU A 340 9.22 11.36 10.17
N PRO A 341 8.50 12.20 10.93
CA PRO A 341 8.33 12.03 12.38
C PRO A 341 7.77 10.66 12.77
N GLY A 342 7.95 10.27 14.04
CA GLY A 342 7.39 9.00 14.56
C GLY A 342 8.03 7.72 14.02
N GLY A 343 9.28 7.79 13.56
CA GLY A 343 10.02 6.63 13.05
C GLY A 343 9.46 6.12 11.72
N MET A 344 9.02 7.02 10.85
CA MET A 344 8.45 6.68 9.55
C MET A 344 9.36 7.17 8.41
N TYR A 345 9.33 6.48 7.28
CA TYR A 345 9.76 7.07 6.01
C TYR A 345 8.85 6.62 4.88
N MET A 346 8.83 7.41 3.81
CA MET A 346 8.10 7.12 2.59
C MET A 346 9.03 7.24 1.40
N GLY A 347 9.05 6.21 0.55
CA GLY A 347 9.96 6.09 -0.59
C GLY A 347 9.22 6.03 -1.92
N CYS A 348 9.73 6.72 -2.93
CA CYS A 348 9.17 6.70 -4.28
C CYS A 348 10.23 7.06 -5.34
N PRO A 349 9.97 6.84 -6.64
CA PRO A 349 10.78 7.42 -7.70
C PRO A 349 10.73 8.94 -7.66
N CYS A 350 11.79 9.62 -8.10
CA CYS A 350 11.79 11.07 -8.24
C CYS A 350 10.80 11.54 -9.33
N ASP A 351 10.65 10.75 -10.40
CA ASP A 351 9.77 10.99 -11.52
C ASP A 351 9.22 9.66 -12.07
N VAL A 352 7.94 9.40 -11.81
CA VAL A 352 7.23 8.20 -12.29
C VAL A 352 7.07 8.20 -13.81
N ALA A 353 6.88 9.36 -14.43
CA ALA A 353 6.74 9.44 -15.89
C ALA A 353 8.03 9.02 -16.59
N LYS A 354 9.21 9.27 -15.99
CA LYS A 354 10.48 8.74 -16.47
C LYS A 354 10.53 7.21 -16.43
N SER A 355 10.10 6.58 -15.33
CA SER A 355 10.02 5.11 -15.24
C SER A 355 9.12 4.53 -16.33
N VAL A 356 7.94 5.12 -16.53
CA VAL A 356 6.98 4.73 -17.58
C VAL A 356 7.57 4.90 -18.98
N ALA A 357 8.19 6.06 -19.26
CA ALA A 357 8.80 6.34 -20.56
C ALA A 357 9.97 5.40 -20.90
N GLU A 358 10.71 4.95 -19.89
CA GLU A 358 11.81 3.98 -20.02
C GLU A 358 11.36 2.51 -19.97
N LEU A 359 10.04 2.25 -19.94
CA LEU A 359 9.45 0.91 -19.84
C LEU A 359 9.94 0.12 -18.61
N LYS A 360 10.17 0.81 -17.50
CA LYS A 360 10.66 0.23 -16.25
C LYS A 360 9.54 0.13 -15.21
N SER A 361 9.53 -0.98 -14.49
CA SER A 361 8.79 -1.09 -13.23
C SER A 361 9.34 -0.10 -12.21
N PHE A 362 8.48 0.29 -11.27
CA PHE A 362 8.84 1.13 -10.13
C PHE A 362 8.06 0.69 -8.89
N HIS A 363 8.38 1.25 -7.72
CA HIS A 363 7.66 0.94 -6.50
C HIS A 363 7.54 2.15 -5.58
N LEU A 364 6.52 2.12 -4.72
CA LEU A 364 6.36 3.02 -3.59
C LEU A 364 6.61 2.24 -2.31
N GLU A 365 7.10 2.89 -1.28
CA GLU A 365 7.45 2.26 -0.01
C GLU A 365 6.94 3.08 1.17
N PHE A 366 6.40 2.40 2.17
CA PHE A 366 6.12 2.96 3.48
C PHE A 366 6.79 2.11 4.56
N CYS A 367 7.56 2.75 5.44
CA CYS A 367 8.17 2.10 6.59
C CYS A 367 7.70 2.76 7.89
N TRP A 368 7.52 1.94 8.91
CA TRP A 368 7.23 2.40 10.26
C TRP A 368 8.00 1.56 11.29
N LEU A 369 8.80 2.24 12.13
CA LEU A 369 9.46 1.67 13.31
C LEU A 369 8.48 1.71 14.47
N GLU A 370 8.07 0.53 14.94
CA GLU A 370 7.27 0.43 16.16
C GLU A 370 8.12 0.59 17.43
N SER A 371 9.41 0.26 17.33
CA SER A 371 10.39 0.42 18.41
C SER A 371 11.79 0.57 17.81
N SER A 372 12.77 0.98 18.62
CA SER A 372 14.17 1.18 18.17
C SER A 372 14.83 -0.07 17.56
N GLY A 373 14.26 -1.27 17.77
CA GLY A 373 14.79 -2.53 17.27
C GLY A 373 13.88 -3.30 16.31
N SER A 374 12.67 -2.80 16.00
CA SER A 374 11.72 -3.52 15.14
C SER A 374 10.96 -2.57 14.22
N ARG A 375 10.88 -2.94 12.94
CA ARG A 375 10.19 -2.16 11.92
C ARG A 375 9.36 -3.05 10.99
N GLN A 376 8.37 -2.42 10.39
CA GLN A 376 7.60 -2.98 9.30
C GLN A 376 7.81 -2.11 8.05
N ARG A 377 7.79 -2.75 6.87
CA ARG A 377 7.79 -2.03 5.58
C ARG A 377 6.71 -2.61 4.67
N LEU A 378 6.10 -1.76 3.87
CA LEU A 378 5.15 -2.15 2.85
C LEU A 378 5.55 -1.50 1.53
N VAL A 379 5.91 -2.34 0.57
CA VAL A 379 6.31 -1.94 -0.78
C VAL A 379 5.20 -2.25 -1.76
N ARG A 380 4.81 -1.26 -2.55
CA ARG A 380 3.79 -1.39 -3.61
C ARG A 380 4.48 -1.31 -4.97
N THR A 381 4.41 -2.39 -5.74
CA THR A 381 5.13 -2.51 -7.01
C THR A 381 4.21 -2.26 -8.20
N TYR A 382 4.70 -1.49 -9.16
CA TYR A 382 4.00 -1.11 -10.39
C TYR A 382 4.74 -1.64 -11.61
N ASP A 383 3.99 -1.99 -12.64
CA ASP A 383 4.53 -2.19 -13.98
C ASP A 383 4.83 -0.85 -14.68
N HIS A 384 5.31 -0.94 -15.92
CA HIS A 384 5.66 0.23 -16.72
C HIS A 384 4.45 1.04 -17.22
N GLU A 385 3.21 0.58 -16.98
CA GLU A 385 1.98 1.32 -17.29
C GLU A 385 1.40 2.01 -16.05
N GLY A 386 2.06 1.86 -14.89
CA GLY A 386 1.58 2.39 -13.62
C GLY A 386 0.43 1.59 -13.02
N LEU A 387 0.27 0.31 -13.42
CA LEU A 387 -0.66 -0.61 -12.78
C LEU A 387 0.05 -1.34 -11.63
N ALA A 388 -0.59 -1.38 -10.46
CA ALA A 388 -0.03 -2.08 -9.31
C ALA A 388 -0.14 -3.61 -9.51
N VAL A 389 1.00 -4.30 -9.60
CA VAL A 389 1.08 -5.74 -9.88
C VAL A 389 1.25 -6.60 -8.63
N SER A 390 1.88 -6.05 -7.58
CA SER A 390 2.08 -6.76 -6.32
C SER A 390 2.27 -5.81 -5.14
N SER A 391 2.23 -6.38 -3.95
CA SER A 391 2.70 -5.73 -2.72
C SER A 391 3.61 -6.68 -1.98
N THR A 392 4.60 -6.13 -1.28
CA THR A 392 5.56 -6.89 -0.48
C THR A 392 5.59 -6.32 0.93
N TYR A 393 5.21 -7.15 1.89
CA TYR A 393 5.30 -6.84 3.30
C TYR A 393 6.65 -7.31 3.85
N PHE A 394 7.25 -6.51 4.74
CA PHE A 394 8.48 -6.85 5.47
C PHE A 394 8.24 -6.71 6.97
N SER A 395 8.79 -7.66 7.73
CA SER A 395 8.96 -7.57 9.18
C SER A 395 10.42 -7.81 9.50
N GLU A 396 11.08 -6.80 10.08
CA GLU A 396 12.52 -6.76 10.25
C GLU A 396 12.89 -6.32 11.68
N THR A 397 13.99 -6.88 12.19
CA THR A 397 14.61 -6.48 13.45
C THR A 397 16.03 -6.00 13.22
N LYS A 398 16.43 -4.99 14.01
CA LYS A 398 17.78 -4.44 13.98
C LYS A 398 18.77 -5.43 14.62
N VAL A 399 19.95 -5.58 14.02
CA VAL A 399 21.03 -6.48 14.48
C VAL A 399 21.94 -5.81 15.49
#